data_AF-A0A9W9NU76-F1
#
_entry.id   AF-A0A9W9NU76-F1
#
_cell.length_a   1.000
_cell.length_b   1.000
_cell.length_c   1.000
_cell.angle_alpha   90.00
_cell.angle_beta   90.00
_cell.angle_gamma   90.00
#
_symmetry.space_group_name_H-M   'P 1'
#
loop_
_entity.id
_entity.type
_entity.pdbx_description
1 polymer ?
#
loop_
_entity_poly.entity_id
_entity_poly.type
_entity_poly.pdbx_seq_one_letter_code
_entity_poly.pdbx_strand_id
1 'polypeptide(L)'
;MPLGSSPQGSIRASGSLLDKSSPYAPNTPPADAPAGTAEIYARIAERRHPRPLIPLDLSLLHSPPVANGWNSFLGAIRSETVVDQGILELAVCRVAVLNGAVYEWNAHAPLALKGGVKPEAMQACRALPSTAEGDLSQLQNSALTAQQKAVLRYADQMTKTIKVEDEVFAQLKTVGFNDREIVELTTGIAGYNCVSRVLVALDVGENNGREMKSVEELVAALQ
;
A
#
# COMPACT_ATOMS: atom_id res chain seq x y z
N MET A 1 -46.70 -48.02 -5.06
CA MET A 1 -45.49 -48.47 -5.78
C MET A 1 -45.73 -48.29 -7.28
N PRO A 2 -44.77 -47.83 -8.11
CA PRO A 2 -43.54 -47.08 -7.85
C PRO A 2 -43.48 -45.73 -8.64
N LEU A 3 -42.85 -44.69 -8.10
CA LEU A 3 -41.53 -44.10 -8.45
C LEU A 3 -41.56 -43.01 -9.54
N GLY A 4 -41.00 -41.85 -9.18
CA GLY A 4 -40.74 -40.74 -10.10
C GLY A 4 -40.22 -39.48 -9.40
N SER A 5 -39.33 -39.64 -8.43
CA SER A 5 -38.60 -38.56 -7.76
C SER A 5 -37.70 -37.82 -8.77
N SER A 6 -37.97 -36.53 -8.99
CA SER A 6 -37.09 -35.64 -9.76
C SER A 6 -35.84 -35.32 -8.95
N PRO A 7 -34.61 -35.47 -9.51
CA PRO A 7 -33.40 -35.11 -8.79
C PRO A 7 -33.27 -33.58 -8.71
N GLN A 8 -33.10 -33.08 -7.49
CA GLN A 8 -32.57 -31.75 -7.23
C GLN A 8 -31.15 -31.69 -7.79
N GLY A 9 -31.00 -31.05 -8.95
CA GLY A 9 -29.70 -30.71 -9.51
C GLY A 9 -29.01 -29.70 -8.61
N SER A 10 -28.17 -30.20 -7.71
CA SER A 10 -27.15 -29.42 -7.03
C SER A 10 -26.21 -28.84 -8.09
N ILE A 11 -26.39 -27.57 -8.43
CA ILE A 11 -25.37 -26.81 -9.15
C ILE A 11 -24.25 -26.57 -8.14
N ARG A 12 -23.33 -27.54 -8.03
CA ARG A 12 -22.00 -27.29 -7.49
C ARG A 12 -21.34 -26.28 -8.42
N ALA A 13 -21.25 -25.03 -8.00
CA ALA A 13 -20.29 -24.09 -8.56
C ALA A 13 -18.88 -24.58 -8.16
N SER A 14 -18.37 -25.60 -8.84
CA SER A 14 -16.95 -25.93 -8.86
C SER A 14 -16.26 -24.99 -9.85
N GLY A 15 -16.28 -23.69 -9.52
CA GLY A 15 -15.32 -22.75 -10.07
C GLY A 15 -14.04 -22.92 -9.27
N SER A 16 -13.06 -23.61 -9.82
CA SER A 16 -11.67 -23.44 -9.38
C SER A 16 -11.40 -21.93 -9.40
N LEU A 17 -11.19 -21.35 -8.22
CA LEU A 17 -10.51 -20.07 -8.11
C LEU A 17 -9.16 -20.31 -8.79
N LEU A 18 -9.00 -19.80 -10.02
CA LEU A 18 -7.73 -19.76 -10.69
C LEU A 18 -6.76 -19.10 -9.72
N ASP A 19 -5.74 -19.84 -9.29
CA ASP A 19 -4.64 -19.32 -8.50
C ASP A 19 -4.03 -18.14 -9.28
N LYS A 20 -4.28 -16.92 -8.81
CA LYS A 20 -3.83 -15.68 -9.46
C LYS A 20 -2.37 -15.37 -9.12
N SER A 21 -1.69 -16.22 -8.35
CA SER A 21 -0.28 -16.00 -8.05
C SER A 21 0.58 -16.43 -9.24
N SER A 22 1.24 -15.45 -9.89
CA SER A 22 2.36 -15.78 -10.76
C SER A 22 3.50 -16.30 -9.87
N PRO A 23 4.20 -17.38 -10.24
CA PRO A 23 5.36 -17.84 -9.48
C PRO A 23 6.39 -16.71 -9.38
N TYR A 24 7.12 -16.61 -8.27
CA TYR A 24 8.18 -15.61 -8.10
C TYR A 24 9.38 -15.85 -9.03
N ALA A 25 10.08 -14.78 -9.42
CA ALA A 25 11.38 -14.89 -10.09
C ALA A 25 12.41 -15.59 -9.16
N PRO A 26 13.47 -16.21 -9.71
CA PRO A 26 14.53 -16.80 -8.90
C PRO A 26 15.24 -15.74 -8.05
N ASN A 27 15.81 -16.17 -6.92
CA ASN A 27 16.56 -15.29 -6.00
C ASN A 27 17.92 -14.82 -6.57
N THR A 28 18.40 -15.47 -7.62
CA THR A 28 19.63 -15.12 -8.34
C THR A 28 19.32 -14.97 -9.84
N PRO A 29 20.07 -14.15 -10.58
CA PRO A 29 19.85 -13.98 -12.02
C PRO A 29 20.00 -15.31 -12.75
N PRO A 30 19.10 -15.65 -13.69
CA PRO A 30 19.27 -16.79 -14.60
C PRO A 30 20.60 -16.72 -15.37
N ALA A 31 21.18 -17.87 -15.71
CA ALA A 31 22.46 -17.94 -16.41
C ALA A 31 22.41 -17.34 -17.83
N ASP A 32 21.24 -17.36 -18.46
CA ASP A 32 20.95 -16.84 -19.80
C ASP A 32 20.28 -15.44 -19.74
N ALA A 33 20.31 -14.76 -18.59
CA ALA A 33 19.66 -13.47 -18.44
C ALA A 33 20.28 -12.38 -19.33
N PRO A 34 19.47 -11.40 -19.79
CA PRO A 34 19.98 -10.26 -20.55
C PRO A 34 21.09 -9.50 -19.81
N ALA A 35 21.99 -8.87 -20.57
CA ALA A 35 23.08 -8.04 -20.02
C ALA A 35 22.54 -6.99 -19.02
N GLY A 36 23.27 -6.78 -17.92
CA GLY A 36 22.88 -5.85 -16.84
C GLY A 36 21.87 -6.43 -15.82
N THR A 37 21.26 -7.59 -16.07
CA THR A 37 20.33 -8.23 -15.12
C THR A 37 21.01 -8.57 -13.79
N ALA A 38 22.22 -9.12 -13.83
CA ALA A 38 22.95 -9.48 -12.62
C ALA A 38 23.25 -8.27 -11.72
N GLU A 39 23.56 -7.11 -12.31
CA GLU A 39 23.81 -5.87 -11.58
C GLU A 39 22.53 -5.34 -10.91
N ILE A 40 21.38 -5.47 -11.58
CA ILE A 40 20.07 -5.10 -11.01
C ILE A 40 19.78 -5.98 -9.80
N TYR A 41 19.92 -7.31 -9.93
CA TYR A 41 19.79 -8.24 -8.82
C TYR A 41 20.70 -7.86 -7.65
N ALA A 42 21.98 -7.58 -7.92
CA ALA A 42 22.96 -7.21 -6.90
C ALA A 42 22.57 -5.91 -6.16
N ARG A 43 22.16 -4.85 -6.88
CA ARG A 43 21.72 -3.59 -6.24
C ARG A 43 20.50 -3.78 -5.34
N ILE A 44 19.54 -4.60 -5.77
CA ILE A 44 18.32 -4.86 -4.98
C ILE A 44 18.65 -5.67 -3.74
N ALA A 45 19.50 -6.70 -3.88
CA ALA A 45 19.98 -7.50 -2.76
C ALA A 45 20.77 -6.65 -1.74
N GLU A 46 21.68 -5.80 -2.21
CA GLU A 46 22.47 -4.89 -1.36
C GLU A 46 21.56 -3.98 -0.52
N ARG A 47 20.55 -3.37 -1.15
CA ARG A 47 19.56 -2.53 -0.44
C ARG A 47 18.80 -3.30 0.65
N ARG A 48 18.58 -4.61 0.48
CA ARG A 48 17.85 -5.43 1.45
C ARG A 48 18.73 -5.95 2.58
N HIS A 49 20.05 -6.01 2.37
CA HIS A 49 21.00 -6.61 3.30
C HIS A 49 20.83 -6.08 4.75
N PRO A 50 20.87 -6.94 5.78
CA PRO A 50 21.11 -8.40 5.72
C PRO A 50 19.86 -9.25 5.45
N ARG A 51 18.71 -8.63 5.15
CA ARG A 51 17.47 -9.35 4.85
C ARG A 51 17.49 -9.87 3.40
N PRO A 52 16.81 -10.99 3.12
CA PRO A 52 16.67 -11.48 1.76
C PRO A 52 15.77 -10.58 0.91
N LEU A 53 15.76 -10.85 -0.40
CA LEU A 53 14.73 -10.33 -1.30
C LEU A 53 13.34 -10.68 -0.78
N ILE A 54 12.41 -9.72 -0.85
CA ILE A 54 11.03 -9.92 -0.40
C ILE A 54 10.14 -10.33 -1.58
N PRO A 55 8.93 -10.87 -1.33
CA PRO A 55 7.98 -11.23 -2.38
C PRO A 55 7.79 -10.16 -3.47
N LEU A 56 7.65 -8.89 -3.11
CA LEU A 56 7.52 -7.80 -4.10
C LEU A 56 8.78 -7.66 -4.98
N ASP A 57 9.98 -7.80 -4.42
CA ASP A 57 11.20 -7.75 -5.23
C ASP A 57 11.19 -8.88 -6.28
N LEU A 58 10.84 -10.11 -5.85
CA LEU A 58 10.83 -11.28 -6.72
C LEU A 58 9.69 -11.25 -7.74
N SER A 59 8.54 -10.66 -7.43
CA SER A 59 7.47 -10.40 -8.41
C SER A 59 7.96 -9.46 -9.51
N LEU A 60 8.64 -8.37 -9.14
CA LEU A 60 9.13 -7.38 -10.10
C LEU A 60 10.31 -7.88 -10.93
N LEU A 61 11.12 -8.80 -10.39
CA LEU A 61 12.30 -9.34 -11.06
C LEU A 61 12.00 -10.23 -12.28
N HIS A 62 10.73 -10.56 -12.54
CA HIS A 62 10.30 -11.02 -13.87
C HIS A 62 10.56 -9.99 -14.96
N SER A 63 10.67 -8.71 -14.59
CA SER A 63 11.13 -7.63 -15.45
C SER A 63 12.21 -6.80 -14.73
N PRO A 64 13.49 -7.20 -14.83
CA PRO A 64 14.60 -6.49 -14.18
C PRO A 64 14.62 -4.97 -14.47
N PRO A 65 14.36 -4.47 -15.70
CA PRO A 65 14.28 -3.03 -15.94
C PRO A 65 13.19 -2.33 -15.12
N VAL A 66 12.02 -2.96 -14.97
CA VAL A 66 10.92 -2.44 -14.12
C VAL A 66 11.33 -2.48 -12.66
N ALA A 67 11.89 -3.59 -12.16
CA ALA A 67 12.38 -3.69 -10.79
C ALA A 67 13.41 -2.59 -10.47
N ASN A 68 14.33 -2.31 -11.40
CA ASN A 68 15.34 -1.27 -11.22
C ASN A 68 14.71 0.13 -11.11
N GLY A 69 13.85 0.52 -12.07
CA GLY A 69 13.18 1.82 -12.06
C GLY A 69 12.27 2.00 -10.84
N TRP A 70 11.52 0.95 -10.48
CA TRP A 70 10.68 0.91 -9.29
C TRP A 70 11.48 1.21 -8.02
N ASN A 71 12.61 0.52 -7.86
CA ASN A 71 13.43 0.67 -6.66
C ASN A 71 14.14 2.03 -6.58
N SER A 72 14.48 2.63 -7.72
CA SER A 72 15.00 4.00 -7.78
C SER A 72 13.93 5.02 -7.39
N PHE A 73 12.78 5.05 -8.08
CA PHE A 73 11.73 6.03 -7.83
C PHE A 73 11.16 5.93 -6.40
N LEU A 74 10.81 4.72 -5.95
CA LEU A 74 10.29 4.51 -4.60
C LEU A 74 11.39 4.64 -3.54
N GLY A 75 12.66 4.48 -3.93
CA GLY A 75 13.82 4.77 -3.08
C GLY A 75 13.90 6.25 -2.72
N ALA A 76 13.82 7.12 -3.74
CA ALA A 76 13.81 8.57 -3.55
C ALA A 76 12.65 9.01 -2.64
N ILE A 77 11.43 8.51 -2.88
CA ILE A 77 10.25 8.81 -2.05
C ILE A 77 10.46 8.46 -0.57
N ARG A 78 11.16 7.36 -0.26
CA ARG A 78 11.31 6.89 1.13
C ARG A 78 12.48 7.50 1.88
N SER A 79 13.46 8.06 1.18
CA SER A 79 14.77 8.33 1.79
C SER A 79 15.40 9.67 1.39
N GLU A 80 14.84 10.36 0.39
CA GLU A 80 15.39 11.62 -0.14
C GLU A 80 14.39 12.78 -0.08
N THR A 81 13.16 12.54 0.40
CA THR A 81 12.14 13.57 0.64
C THR A 81 12.32 14.25 2.00
N VAL A 82 11.73 15.43 2.16
CA VAL A 82 11.73 16.22 3.40
C VAL A 82 10.40 16.21 4.15
N VAL A 83 9.31 15.76 3.53
CA VAL A 83 8.04 15.54 4.24
C VAL A 83 8.26 14.64 5.47
N ASP A 84 7.61 14.98 6.59
CA ASP A 84 7.68 14.18 7.81
C ASP A 84 7.37 12.70 7.51
N GLN A 85 8.25 11.81 7.97
CA GLN A 85 8.14 10.39 7.65
C GLN A 85 6.86 9.78 8.24
N GLY A 86 6.45 10.17 9.44
CA GLY A 86 5.21 9.70 10.04
C GLY A 86 3.98 10.09 9.21
N ILE A 87 3.96 11.32 8.70
CA ILE A 87 2.92 11.82 7.79
C ILE A 87 2.91 11.08 6.45
N LEU A 88 4.07 10.86 5.83
CA LEU A 88 4.17 10.12 4.58
C LEU A 88 3.64 8.70 4.78
N GLU A 89 4.10 8.00 5.81
CA GLU A 89 3.67 6.63 6.11
C GLU A 89 2.18 6.55 6.47
N LEU A 90 1.62 7.57 7.14
CA LEU A 90 0.17 7.66 7.36
C LEU A 90 -0.60 7.74 6.03
N ALA A 91 -0.14 8.55 5.08
CA ALA A 91 -0.76 8.67 3.76
C ALA A 91 -0.69 7.33 3.00
N VAL A 92 0.46 6.64 3.06
CA VAL A 92 0.64 5.29 2.49
C VAL A 92 -0.32 4.29 3.13
N CYS A 93 -0.42 4.28 4.46
CA CYS A 93 -1.35 3.40 5.16
C CYS A 93 -2.80 3.67 4.75
N ARG A 94 -3.17 4.94 4.51
CA ARG A 94 -4.50 5.28 4.03
C ARG A 94 -4.75 4.75 2.62
N VAL A 95 -3.79 4.88 1.71
CA VAL A 95 -3.85 4.26 0.37
C VAL A 95 -4.05 2.75 0.47
N ALA A 96 -3.31 2.08 1.36
CA ALA A 96 -3.44 0.64 1.59
C ALA A 96 -4.85 0.26 2.04
N VAL A 97 -5.43 0.99 3.00
CA VAL A 97 -6.80 0.79 3.49
C VAL A 97 -7.83 0.94 2.37
N LEU A 98 -7.76 2.02 1.60
CA LEU A 98 -8.73 2.30 0.53
C LEU A 98 -8.69 1.30 -0.63
N ASN A 99 -7.52 0.72 -0.88
CA ASN A 99 -7.28 -0.23 -1.96
C ASN A 99 -7.34 -1.70 -1.51
N GLY A 100 -7.50 -1.97 -0.21
CA GLY A 100 -7.45 -3.34 0.34
C GLY A 100 -6.06 -3.99 0.23
N ALA A 101 -4.98 -3.19 0.21
CA ALA A 101 -3.61 -3.69 0.05
C ALA A 101 -3.02 -4.13 1.41
N VAL A 102 -3.35 -5.34 1.84
CA VAL A 102 -2.94 -5.92 3.13
C VAL A 102 -1.42 -6.00 3.28
N TYR A 103 -0.71 -6.36 2.21
CA TYR A 103 0.76 -6.38 2.19
C TYR A 103 1.35 -5.01 2.49
N GLU A 104 0.81 -3.96 1.88
CA GLU A 104 1.25 -2.57 2.06
C GLU A 104 0.98 -2.09 3.48
N TRP A 105 -0.24 -2.29 3.99
CA TRP A 105 -0.58 -1.94 5.37
C TRP A 105 0.36 -2.60 6.38
N ASN A 106 0.57 -3.91 6.26
CA ASN A 106 1.40 -4.68 7.20
C ASN A 106 2.88 -4.26 7.16
N ALA A 107 3.36 -3.72 6.04
CA ALA A 107 4.72 -3.21 5.90
C ALA A 107 4.86 -1.76 6.42
N HIS A 108 3.86 -0.90 6.20
CA HIS A 108 3.96 0.54 6.39
C HIS A 108 3.36 1.03 7.71
N ALA A 109 2.34 0.38 8.26
CA ALA A 109 1.74 0.78 9.53
C ALA A 109 2.73 0.77 10.72
N PRO A 110 3.68 -0.20 10.84
CA PRO A 110 4.75 -0.11 11.82
C PRO A 110 5.65 1.13 11.64
N LEU A 111 5.86 1.58 10.40
CA LEU A 111 6.71 2.73 10.08
C LEU A 111 6.01 4.04 10.46
N ALA A 112 4.70 4.15 10.22
CA ALA A 112 3.91 5.29 10.68
C ALA A 112 3.96 5.44 12.21
N LEU A 113 3.80 4.33 12.95
CA LEU A 113 3.91 4.31 14.42
C LEU A 113 5.31 4.73 14.88
N LYS A 114 6.37 4.20 14.26
CA LYS A 114 7.77 4.60 14.55
C LYS A 114 8.04 6.07 14.20
N GLY A 115 7.36 6.60 13.19
CA GLY A 115 7.37 8.01 12.81
C GLY A 115 6.56 8.93 13.73
N GLY A 116 6.04 8.42 14.86
CA GLY A 116 5.35 9.22 15.86
C GLY A 116 3.84 9.37 15.66
N VAL A 117 3.26 8.71 14.65
CA VAL A 117 1.79 8.66 14.52
C VAL A 117 1.23 7.83 15.68
N LYS A 118 0.29 8.41 16.42
CA LYS A 118 -0.28 7.76 17.60
C LYS A 118 -1.16 6.54 17.22
N PRO A 119 -1.23 5.50 18.07
CA PRO A 119 -2.10 4.35 17.83
C PRO A 119 -3.56 4.72 17.52
N GLU A 120 -4.13 5.71 18.22
CA GLU A 120 -5.52 6.14 18.03
C GLU A 120 -5.74 6.80 16.66
N ALA A 121 -4.71 7.50 16.14
CA ALA A 121 -4.72 8.06 14.80
C ALA A 121 -4.62 6.94 13.73
N MET A 122 -3.82 5.90 13.97
CA MET A 122 -3.76 4.73 13.09
C MET A 122 -5.07 3.94 13.09
N GLN A 123 -5.73 3.81 14.25
CA GLN A 123 -7.07 3.21 14.34
C GLN A 123 -8.09 4.01 13.53
N ALA A 124 -8.08 5.34 13.64
CA ALA A 124 -8.94 6.19 12.82
C ALA A 124 -8.64 6.05 11.33
N CYS A 125 -7.36 6.03 10.93
CA CYS A 125 -6.94 5.83 9.53
C CYS A 125 -7.47 4.52 8.94
N ARG A 126 -7.47 3.45 9.73
CA ARG A 126 -7.98 2.13 9.33
C ARG A 126 -9.51 2.06 9.27
N ALA A 127 -10.20 2.65 10.24
CA ALA A 127 -11.63 2.44 10.45
C ALA A 127 -12.53 3.46 9.74
N LEU A 128 -12.04 4.68 9.46
CA LEU A 128 -12.87 5.71 8.84
C LEU A 128 -13.30 5.30 7.42
N PRO A 129 -14.56 5.55 7.04
CA PRO A 129 -14.99 5.45 5.64
C PRO A 129 -14.17 6.41 4.78
N SER A 130 -14.23 6.24 3.45
CA SER A 130 -13.61 7.21 2.55
C SER A 130 -14.21 8.60 2.77
N THR A 131 -13.32 9.59 2.80
CA THR A 131 -13.57 11.02 3.00
C THR A 131 -13.37 11.81 1.71
N ALA A 132 -13.21 11.10 0.58
CA ALA A 132 -13.04 11.72 -0.74
C ALA A 132 -14.26 12.60 -1.08
N GLU A 133 -15.44 12.14 -0.68
CA GLU A 133 -16.74 12.77 -0.89
C GLU A 133 -17.62 12.52 0.35
N GLY A 134 -18.70 13.30 0.49
CA GLY A 134 -19.73 13.05 1.51
C GLY A 134 -19.45 13.67 2.88
N ASP A 135 -20.08 13.08 3.91
CA ASP A 135 -20.06 13.62 5.27
C ASP A 135 -18.69 13.44 5.94
N LEU A 136 -18.12 14.55 6.40
CA LEU A 136 -16.82 14.60 7.07
C LEU A 136 -16.93 14.57 8.59
N SER A 137 -18.13 14.47 9.18
CA SER A 137 -18.35 14.50 10.63
C SER A 137 -17.47 13.49 11.38
N GLN A 138 -17.33 12.26 10.88
CA GLN A 138 -16.49 11.23 11.47
C GLN A 138 -14.99 11.59 11.40
N LEU A 139 -14.54 12.15 10.27
CA LEU A 139 -13.16 12.64 10.14
C LEU A 139 -12.93 13.78 11.14
N GLN A 140 -13.85 14.73 11.26
CA GLN A 140 -13.72 15.87 12.16
C GLN A 140 -13.68 15.45 13.64
N ASN A 141 -14.47 14.44 14.02
CA ASN A 141 -14.53 13.93 15.40
C ASN A 141 -13.49 12.84 15.71
N SER A 142 -12.62 12.50 14.77
CA SER A 142 -11.57 11.48 14.95
C SER A 142 -10.38 12.00 15.78
N ALA A 143 -9.57 11.06 16.28
CA ALA A 143 -8.34 11.31 17.05
C ALA A 143 -7.17 11.89 16.21
N LEU A 144 -7.35 12.07 14.90
CA LEU A 144 -6.34 12.63 14.00
C LEU A 144 -6.07 14.11 14.34
N THR A 145 -4.83 14.55 14.17
CA THR A 145 -4.51 15.99 14.22
C THR A 145 -5.08 16.72 12.99
N ALA A 146 -5.11 18.07 13.02
CA ALA A 146 -5.55 18.85 11.86
C ALA A 146 -4.72 18.54 10.59
N GLN A 147 -3.40 18.40 10.74
CA GLN A 147 -2.50 18.04 9.66
C GLN A 147 -2.80 16.64 9.12
N GLN A 148 -3.01 15.66 10.01
CA GLN A 148 -3.34 14.28 9.61
C GLN A 148 -4.71 14.19 8.93
N LYS A 149 -5.72 14.94 9.38
CA LYS A 149 -7.04 15.01 8.72
C LYS A 149 -6.94 15.54 7.29
N ALA A 150 -6.13 16.60 7.08
CA ALA A 150 -5.88 17.15 5.76
C ALA A 150 -5.20 16.12 4.83
N VAL A 151 -4.19 15.41 5.35
CA VAL A 151 -3.48 14.35 4.62
C VAL A 151 -4.40 13.19 4.26
N LEU A 152 -5.24 12.72 5.18
CA LEU A 152 -6.22 11.66 4.87
C LEU A 152 -7.18 12.09 3.77
N ARG A 153 -7.78 13.28 3.88
CA ARG A 153 -8.75 13.76 2.87
C ARG A 153 -8.08 13.92 1.50
N TYR A 154 -6.85 14.44 1.48
CA TYR A 154 -6.06 14.55 0.25
C TYR A 154 -5.75 13.18 -0.37
N ALA A 155 -5.28 12.22 0.43
CA ALA A 155 -5.00 10.87 -0.01
C ALA A 155 -6.26 10.14 -0.52
N ASP A 156 -7.40 10.35 0.13
CA ASP A 156 -8.69 9.78 -0.27
C ASP A 156 -9.13 10.30 -1.65
N GLN A 157 -9.09 11.62 -1.89
CA GLN A 157 -9.43 12.18 -3.20
C GLN A 157 -8.43 11.72 -4.28
N MET A 158 -7.13 11.77 -4.01
CA MET A 158 -6.13 11.25 -4.96
C MET A 158 -6.32 9.78 -5.32
N THR A 159 -6.86 8.97 -4.39
CA THR A 159 -7.01 7.53 -4.56
C THR A 159 -8.34 7.15 -5.21
N LYS A 160 -9.45 7.78 -4.80
CA LYS A 160 -10.81 7.38 -5.20
C LYS A 160 -11.36 8.22 -6.35
N THR A 161 -11.13 9.52 -6.35
CA THR A 161 -11.72 10.45 -7.34
C THR A 161 -10.69 10.98 -8.34
N ILE A 162 -9.39 10.84 -8.04
CA ILE A 162 -8.21 11.32 -8.79
C ILE A 162 -8.12 12.85 -8.85
N LYS A 163 -9.25 13.53 -9.05
CA LYS A 163 -9.36 14.98 -8.99
C LYS A 163 -9.47 15.42 -7.52
N VAL A 164 -8.44 16.15 -7.07
CA VAL A 164 -8.46 16.83 -5.77
C VAL A 164 -9.14 18.19 -5.94
N GLU A 165 -10.04 18.52 -5.04
CA GLU A 165 -10.70 19.81 -4.98
C GLU A 165 -9.76 20.91 -4.48
N ASP A 166 -9.94 22.14 -4.99
CA ASP A 166 -9.08 23.28 -4.63
C ASP A 166 -9.07 23.55 -3.12
N GLU A 167 -10.20 23.35 -2.43
CA GLU A 167 -10.28 23.50 -0.97
C GLU A 167 -9.45 22.45 -0.21
N VAL A 168 -9.41 21.21 -0.70
CA VAL A 168 -8.64 20.12 -0.08
C VAL A 168 -7.15 20.36 -0.28
N PHE A 169 -6.75 20.82 -1.47
CA PHE A 169 -5.38 21.22 -1.74
C PHE A 169 -4.97 22.43 -0.89
N ALA A 170 -5.80 23.47 -0.83
CA ALA A 170 -5.54 24.68 -0.04
C ALA A 170 -5.37 24.35 1.45
N GLN A 171 -6.15 23.39 1.97
CA GLN A 171 -6.06 22.96 3.36
C GLN A 171 -4.66 22.43 3.73
N LEU A 172 -3.93 21.80 2.80
CA LEU A 172 -2.54 21.38 3.06
C LEU A 172 -1.65 22.56 3.42
N LYS A 173 -1.77 23.68 2.70
CA LYS A 173 -1.01 24.90 2.99
C LYS A 173 -1.41 25.49 4.34
N THR A 174 -2.71 25.50 4.65
CA THR A 174 -3.24 25.99 5.94
C THR A 174 -2.69 25.20 7.13
N VAL A 175 -2.45 23.89 6.98
CA VAL A 175 -1.87 23.04 8.04
C VAL A 175 -0.34 23.00 8.02
N GLY A 176 0.30 23.86 7.24
CA GLY A 176 1.74 24.14 7.33
C GLY A 176 2.62 23.46 6.29
N PHE A 177 2.07 22.77 5.29
CA PHE A 177 2.89 22.22 4.20
C PHE A 177 3.35 23.31 3.24
N ASN A 178 4.63 23.29 2.89
CA ASN A 178 5.19 24.08 1.80
C ASN A 178 5.03 23.36 0.44
N ASP A 179 5.30 24.05 -0.66
CA ASP A 179 5.09 23.50 -2.01
C ASP A 179 5.94 22.24 -2.28
N ARG A 180 7.17 22.16 -1.76
CA ARG A 180 8.01 20.96 -1.90
C ARG A 180 7.40 19.78 -1.17
N GLU A 181 6.97 19.96 0.07
CA GLU A 181 6.34 18.89 0.86
C GLU A 181 5.03 18.42 0.23
N ILE A 182 4.25 19.33 -0.38
CA ILE A 182 3.03 18.96 -1.10
C ILE A 182 3.39 18.08 -2.32
N VAL A 183 4.40 18.44 -3.11
CA VAL A 183 4.85 17.61 -4.24
C VAL A 183 5.33 16.24 -3.77
N GLU A 184 6.11 16.18 -2.69
CA GLU A 184 6.60 14.92 -2.14
C GLU A 184 5.46 14.06 -1.57
N LEU A 185 4.50 14.64 -0.85
CA LEU A 185 3.31 13.95 -0.38
C LEU A 185 2.47 13.42 -1.56
N THR A 186 2.27 14.24 -2.59
CA THR A 186 1.53 13.87 -3.80
C THR A 186 2.18 12.70 -4.52
N THR A 187 3.49 12.78 -4.75
CA THR A 187 4.25 11.72 -5.42
C THR A 187 4.33 10.45 -4.57
N GLY A 188 4.39 10.58 -3.24
CA GLY A 188 4.24 9.49 -2.29
C GLY A 188 2.89 8.77 -2.44
N ILE A 189 1.79 9.50 -2.35
CA ILE A 189 0.43 8.94 -2.50
C ILE A 189 0.24 8.30 -3.88
N ALA A 190 0.70 8.95 -4.95
CA ALA A 190 0.63 8.40 -6.30
C ALA A 190 1.49 7.13 -6.46
N GLY A 191 2.72 7.16 -5.93
CA GLY A 191 3.64 6.03 -5.92
C GLY A 191 3.06 4.83 -5.20
N TYR A 192 2.48 5.02 -4.02
CA TYR A 192 1.85 3.91 -3.28
C TYR A 192 0.50 3.48 -3.85
N ASN A 193 -0.21 4.34 -4.57
CA ASN A 193 -1.32 3.90 -5.42
C ASN A 193 -0.87 3.03 -6.60
N CYS A 194 0.37 3.17 -7.07
CA CYS A 194 0.98 2.23 -8.02
C CYS A 194 1.36 0.92 -7.31
N VAL A 195 2.02 1.01 -6.16
CA VAL A 195 2.41 -0.14 -5.31
C VAL A 195 1.21 -1.00 -4.97
N SER A 196 0.16 -0.42 -4.38
CA SER A 196 -1.05 -1.12 -3.96
C SER A 196 -1.70 -1.88 -5.13
N ARG A 197 -1.79 -1.26 -6.31
CA ARG A 197 -2.38 -1.87 -7.50
C ARG A 197 -1.55 -3.05 -8.01
N VAL A 198 -0.22 -2.98 -7.94
CA VAL A 198 0.66 -4.12 -8.26
C VAL A 198 0.51 -5.23 -7.22
N LEU A 199 0.56 -4.88 -5.93
CA LEU A 199 0.44 -5.84 -4.82
C LEU A 199 -0.87 -6.63 -4.88
N VAL A 200 -1.99 -5.92 -5.06
CA VAL A 200 -3.32 -6.53 -5.10
C VAL A 200 -3.52 -7.31 -6.40
N ALA A 201 -3.13 -6.75 -7.56
CA ALA A 201 -3.33 -7.44 -8.83
C ALA A 201 -2.56 -8.76 -8.94
N LEU A 202 -1.36 -8.82 -8.38
CA LEU A 202 -0.48 -10.01 -8.42
C LEU A 202 -0.57 -10.88 -7.16
N ASP A 203 -1.46 -10.55 -6.22
CA ASP A 203 -1.58 -11.20 -4.90
C ASP A 203 -0.22 -11.43 -4.22
N VAL A 204 0.59 -10.37 -4.16
CA VAL A 204 1.96 -10.48 -3.65
C VAL A 204 1.95 -10.94 -2.20
N GLY A 205 2.67 -12.03 -1.94
CA GLY A 205 2.72 -12.70 -0.64
C GLY A 205 1.42 -13.41 -0.23
N GLU A 206 0.49 -13.64 -1.16
CA GLU A 206 -0.80 -14.32 -0.94
C GLU A 206 -1.64 -13.60 0.15
N ASN A 207 -1.74 -12.28 0.04
CA ASN A 207 -2.34 -11.41 1.07
C ASN A 207 -3.77 -10.96 0.76
N ASN A 208 -4.29 -11.11 -0.45
CA ASN A 208 -5.60 -10.59 -0.84
C ASN A 208 -6.76 -11.18 -0.01
N GLY A 209 -6.59 -12.40 0.52
CA GLY A 209 -7.55 -13.05 1.42
C GLY A 209 -7.23 -12.93 2.91
N ARG A 210 -6.23 -12.13 3.29
CA ARG A 210 -5.79 -11.98 4.69
C ARG A 210 -6.32 -10.67 5.28
N GLU A 211 -6.40 -10.64 6.61
CA GLU A 211 -6.73 -9.41 7.33
C GLU A 211 -5.49 -8.52 7.49
N MET A 212 -5.72 -7.21 7.42
CA MET A 212 -4.73 -6.23 7.88
C MET A 212 -4.47 -6.43 9.37
N LYS A 213 -3.20 -6.42 9.78
CA LYS A 213 -2.83 -6.44 11.21
C LYS A 213 -3.55 -5.32 11.95
N SER A 214 -4.06 -5.63 13.14
CA SER A 214 -4.66 -4.65 14.02
C SER A 214 -3.61 -3.67 14.55
N VAL A 215 -4.04 -2.49 14.97
CA VAL A 215 -3.11 -1.50 15.54
C VAL A 215 -2.51 -2.01 16.84
N GLU A 216 -3.27 -2.79 17.61
CA GLU A 216 -2.82 -3.44 18.84
C GLU A 216 -1.72 -4.47 18.56
N GLU A 217 -1.89 -5.32 17.54
CA GLU A 217 -0.86 -6.26 17.09
C GLU A 217 0.42 -5.53 16.65
N LEU A 218 0.26 -4.41 15.94
CA LEU A 218 1.37 -3.60 15.46
C LEU A 218 2.12 -2.93 16.62
N VAL A 219 1.42 -2.37 17.59
CA VAL A 219 2.01 -1.74 18.78
C VAL A 219 2.74 -2.78 19.64
N ALA A 220 2.14 -3.95 19.84
CA ALA A 220 2.77 -5.03 20.61
C ALA A 220 4.08 -5.51 19.97
N ALA A 221 4.17 -5.52 18.63
CA ALA A 221 5.38 -5.91 17.91
C ALA A 221 6.51 -4.86 17.90
N LEU A 222 6.26 -3.65 18.43
CA LEU A 222 7.24 -2.57 18.53
C LEU A 222 7.90 -2.46 19.92
N GLN A 223 7.38 -3.19 20.91
CA GLN A 223 7.91 -3.27 22.27
C GLN A 223 9.03 -4.32 22.35
#